data_AF-A0A380G5Q7-F1
#
_entry.id   AF-A0A380G5Q7-F1
#
_cell.length_a   1.000
_cell.length_b   1.000
_cell.length_c   1.000
_cell.angle_alpha   90.00
_cell.angle_beta   90.00
_cell.angle_gamma   90.00
#
_symmetry.space_group_name_H-M   'P 1'
#
loop_
_entity.id
_entity.type
_entity.pdbx_description
1 polymer ?
#
loop_
_entity_poly.entity_id
_entity_poly.type
_entity_poly.pdbx_seq_one_letter_code
_entity_poly.pdbx_strand_id
1 'polypeptide(L)'
;MQKFHYKEHFWDVTEKIMPVFNDKEEQVYQLKLGRGQQRFKLRLFSSYLWQEYEIQDGENRLYLTRDKGFLGWFLPKWKVYQNEQYMGHFRVNHLLPTRFYYDTAEGDRFKFKFHFFTYNAEVWNESARDVMSVDASIFKLKPEYRIEIRESIQNPALWILLFQAGQEYMSIAKKSH
;
A
#
# COMPACT_ATOMS: atom_id res chain seq x y z
N MET A 1 20.48 4.24 3.57
CA MET A 1 19.28 3.62 2.98
C MET A 1 18.36 3.28 4.12
N GLN A 2 17.06 3.56 4.01
CA GLN A 2 16.12 3.30 5.11
C GLN A 2 15.53 1.91 4.94
N LYS A 3 15.55 1.09 6.00
CA LYS A 3 15.06 -0.29 5.97
C LYS A 3 13.92 -0.45 6.95
N PHE A 4 12.88 -1.13 6.50
CA PHE A 4 11.69 -1.42 7.30
C PHE A 4 11.28 -2.87 7.13
N HIS A 5 10.56 -3.38 8.10
CA HIS A 5 9.92 -4.68 7.95
C HIS A 5 8.62 -4.78 8.75
N TYR A 6 7.71 -5.63 8.28
CA TYR A 6 6.49 -5.98 9.01
C TYR A 6 5.93 -7.32 8.54
N LYS A 7 5.07 -7.93 9.37
CA LYS A 7 4.38 -9.18 9.06
C LYS A 7 2.93 -8.89 8.65
N GLU A 8 2.49 -9.48 7.55
CA GLU A 8 1.12 -9.31 7.09
C GLU A 8 0.13 -10.07 7.99
N HIS A 9 -0.93 -9.38 8.40
CA HIS A 9 -1.96 -9.93 9.27
C HIS A 9 -3.39 -9.85 8.70
N PHE A 10 -3.59 -9.35 7.48
CA PHE A 10 -4.94 -9.07 6.95
C PHE A 10 -5.76 -10.28 6.49
N TRP A 11 -5.18 -11.49 6.46
CA TRP A 11 -5.93 -12.72 6.20
C TRP A 11 -6.84 -13.14 7.35
N ASP A 12 -6.62 -12.60 8.55
CA ASP A 12 -7.45 -12.80 9.75
C ASP A 12 -8.20 -11.49 10.05
N VAL A 13 -9.35 -11.33 9.40
CA VAL A 13 -10.51 -10.50 9.81
C VAL A 13 -10.19 -9.20 10.58
N THR A 14 -10.29 -8.07 9.87
CA THR A 14 -10.63 -6.70 10.33
C THR A 14 -10.37 -6.39 11.81
N GLU A 15 -9.30 -5.62 12.09
CA GLU A 15 -9.08 -4.73 13.27
C GLU A 15 -7.60 -4.61 13.66
N LYS A 16 -6.72 -5.46 13.12
CA LYS A 16 -5.32 -5.53 13.58
C LYS A 16 -4.49 -4.37 13.02
N ILE A 17 -4.02 -3.51 13.92
CA ILE A 17 -2.91 -2.60 13.69
C ILE A 17 -1.67 -3.46 13.46
N MET A 18 -1.00 -3.25 12.32
CA MET A 18 0.26 -3.89 11.99
C MET A 18 1.41 -2.95 12.37
N PRO A 19 2.26 -3.33 13.33
CA PRO A 19 3.46 -2.56 13.63
C PRO A 19 4.47 -2.70 12.50
N VAL A 20 5.07 -1.58 12.12
CA VAL A 20 6.21 -1.54 11.19
C VAL A 20 7.46 -1.18 11.97
N PHE A 21 8.51 -1.97 11.78
CA PHE A 21 9.76 -1.84 12.49
C PHE A 21 10.86 -1.31 11.57
N ASN A 22 11.81 -0.56 12.11
CA ASN A 22 13.03 -0.16 11.42
C ASN A 22 14.12 -1.26 11.52
N ASP A 23 15.34 -0.95 11.09
CA ASP A 23 16.51 -1.83 11.17
C ASP A 23 17.02 -2.09 12.59
N LYS A 24 16.60 -1.28 13.57
CA LYS A 24 16.91 -1.42 14.99
C LYS A 24 15.84 -2.17 15.78
N GLU A 25 14.86 -2.77 15.09
CA GLU A 25 13.69 -3.43 15.71
C GLU A 25 12.81 -2.46 16.53
N GLU A 26 12.91 -1.16 16.29
CA GLU A 26 12.05 -0.15 16.91
C GLU A 26 10.77 -0.01 16.10
N GLN A 27 9.62 -0.04 16.76
CA GLN A 27 8.35 0.24 16.12
C GLN A 27 8.28 1.72 15.74
N VAL A 28 8.25 2.00 14.45
CA VAL A 28 8.24 3.37 13.90
C VAL A 28 6.90 3.76 13.28
N TYR A 29 6.12 2.78 12.78
CA TYR A 29 4.80 3.06 12.21
C TYR A 29 3.74 2.07 12.67
N GLN A 30 2.48 2.51 12.56
CA GLN A 30 1.28 1.71 12.77
C GLN A 30 0.43 1.74 11.51
N LEU A 31 0.35 0.60 10.81
CA LEU A 31 -0.42 0.41 9.58
C LEU A 31 -1.76 -0.27 9.89
N LYS A 32 -2.88 0.25 9.40
CA LYS A 32 -4.23 -0.26 9.68
C LYS A 32 -5.20 0.05 8.53
N LEU A 33 -6.39 -0.56 8.57
CA LEU A 33 -7.51 -0.18 7.70
C LEU A 33 -8.15 1.13 8.17
N GLY A 34 -8.61 1.96 7.23
CA GLY A 34 -9.19 3.29 7.45
C GLY A 34 -10.51 3.30 8.23
N ARG A 35 -10.79 4.44 8.88
CA ARG A 35 -12.00 4.66 9.71
C ARG A 35 -13.27 4.64 8.85
N GLY A 36 -14.06 3.58 8.99
CA GLY A 36 -15.35 3.39 8.30
C GLY A 36 -15.58 1.94 7.86
N GLN A 37 -14.49 1.20 7.61
CA GLN A 37 -14.55 -0.22 7.28
C GLN A 37 -14.53 -1.15 8.50
N GLN A 38 -14.26 -0.62 9.69
CA GLN A 38 -14.26 -1.36 10.97
C GLN A 38 -15.62 -1.99 11.33
N ARG A 39 -16.72 -1.61 10.68
CA ARG A 39 -18.08 -2.09 10.99
C ARG A 39 -18.69 -3.07 9.98
N PHE A 40 -18.07 -3.31 8.83
CA PHE A 40 -18.67 -4.13 7.77
C PHE A 40 -18.17 -5.58 7.80
N LYS A 41 -18.75 -6.39 8.70
CA LYS A 41 -18.70 -7.88 8.67
C LYS A 41 -19.53 -8.49 7.53
N LEU A 42 -19.61 -7.84 6.36
CA LEU A 42 -20.41 -8.35 5.23
C LEU A 42 -19.52 -8.91 4.12
N ARG A 43 -19.58 -10.23 4.04
CA ARG A 43 -19.04 -11.25 3.13
C ARG A 43 -19.15 -10.99 1.61
N LEU A 44 -19.17 -9.77 1.11
CA LEU A 44 -19.15 -9.52 -0.34
C LEU A 44 -17.74 -9.18 -0.82
N PHE A 45 -17.27 -9.87 -1.87
CA PHE A 45 -16.03 -9.54 -2.60
C PHE A 45 -15.93 -8.06 -2.98
N SER A 46 -17.06 -7.38 -3.18
CA SER A 46 -17.08 -5.95 -3.44
C SER A 46 -16.52 -5.13 -2.28
N SER A 47 -16.79 -5.46 -1.01
CA SER A 47 -16.36 -4.65 0.15
C SER A 47 -14.84 -4.58 0.31
N TYR A 48 -14.14 -5.66 -0.05
CA TYR A 48 -12.67 -5.74 -0.04
C TYR A 48 -12.02 -4.80 -1.07
N LEU A 49 -12.67 -4.55 -2.22
CA LEU A 49 -12.14 -3.64 -3.24
C LEU A 49 -12.25 -2.15 -2.86
N TRP A 50 -13.04 -1.84 -1.82
CA TRP A 50 -13.26 -0.48 -1.32
C TRP A 50 -12.44 -0.15 -0.07
N GLN A 51 -11.42 -0.96 0.24
CA GLN A 51 -10.58 -0.76 1.41
C GLN A 51 -9.84 0.57 1.37
N GLU A 52 -9.89 1.23 2.52
CA GLU A 52 -9.12 2.42 2.86
C GLU A 52 -8.00 1.97 3.78
N TYR A 53 -6.83 2.58 3.65
CA TYR A 53 -5.63 2.22 4.41
C TYR A 53 -5.10 3.45 5.10
N GLU A 54 -4.47 3.26 6.26
CA GLU A 54 -3.90 4.33 7.07
C GLU A 54 -2.57 3.87 7.69
N ILE A 55 -1.56 4.73 7.67
CA ILE A 55 -0.31 4.56 8.40
C ILE A 55 -0.03 5.82 9.23
N GLN A 56 0.49 5.64 10.44
CA GLN A 56 0.81 6.76 11.34
C GLN A 56 2.12 6.49 12.11
N ASP A 57 2.88 7.55 12.41
CA ASP A 57 4.08 7.54 13.27
C ASP A 57 3.83 8.21 14.65
N GLY A 58 2.61 8.69 14.89
CA GLY A 58 2.23 9.42 16.11
C GLY A 58 2.08 10.93 15.89
N GLU A 59 2.75 11.50 14.89
CA GLU A 59 2.66 12.92 14.52
C GLU A 59 1.97 13.12 13.17
N ASN A 60 2.31 12.26 12.20
CA ASN A 60 1.78 12.25 10.86
C ASN A 60 0.81 11.10 10.68
N ARG A 61 -0.31 11.40 10.03
CA ARG A 61 -1.33 10.44 9.62
C ARG A 61 -1.45 10.49 8.11
N LEU A 62 -1.06 9.40 7.46
CA LEU A 62 -1.20 9.19 6.03
C LEU A 62 -2.35 8.22 5.78
N TYR A 63 -3.23 8.54 4.84
CA TYR A 63 -4.35 7.67 4.53
C TYR A 63 -4.75 7.71 3.05
N LEU A 64 -5.34 6.59 2.62
CA LEU A 64 -5.85 6.38 1.28
C LEU A 64 -7.37 6.33 1.31
N THR A 65 -8.01 7.19 0.54
CA THR A 65 -9.46 7.17 0.34
C THR A 65 -9.78 6.73 -1.07
N ARG A 66 -10.60 5.71 -1.24
CA ARG A 66 -11.00 5.21 -2.56
C ARG A 66 -11.87 6.25 -3.27
N ASP A 67 -11.60 6.48 -4.56
CA ASP A 67 -12.46 7.29 -5.41
C ASP A 67 -13.74 6.50 -5.76
N LYS A 68 -14.89 7.05 -5.37
CA LYS A 68 -16.22 6.42 -5.50
C LYS A 68 -16.99 6.87 -6.75
N GLY A 69 -16.35 7.59 -7.67
CA GLY A 69 -16.96 7.95 -8.95
C GLY A 69 -17.36 6.72 -9.80
N PHE A 70 -18.28 6.92 -10.75
CA PHE A 70 -18.79 5.89 -11.67
C PHE A 70 -17.67 5.13 -12.42
N LEU A 71 -16.58 5.82 -12.76
CA LEU A 71 -15.38 5.25 -13.39
C LEU A 71 -14.48 4.48 -12.40
N GLY A 72 -14.57 4.74 -11.10
CA GLY A 72 -13.74 4.12 -10.06
C GLY A 72 -14.00 2.63 -9.83
N TRP A 73 -15.12 2.13 -10.35
CA TRP A 73 -15.44 0.70 -10.36
C TRP A 73 -14.63 -0.06 -11.42
N PHE A 74 -14.35 0.56 -12.56
CA PHE A 74 -13.56 -0.01 -13.65
C PHE A 74 -12.07 0.32 -13.55
N LEU A 75 -11.73 1.47 -12.95
CA LEU A 75 -10.36 1.95 -12.77
C LEU A 75 -10.14 2.33 -11.29
N PRO A 76 -9.69 1.36 -10.47
CA PRO A 76 -9.29 1.56 -9.10
C PRO A 76 -8.37 2.77 -8.92
N LYS A 77 -8.84 3.76 -8.18
CA LYS A 77 -8.09 4.96 -7.84
C LYS A 77 -8.32 5.30 -6.37
N TRP A 78 -7.24 5.64 -5.68
CA TRP A 78 -7.24 6.15 -4.31
C TRP A 78 -6.64 7.55 -4.31
N LYS A 79 -7.25 8.44 -3.55
CA LYS A 79 -6.68 9.74 -3.19
C LYS A 79 -5.80 9.55 -1.96
N VAL A 80 -4.62 10.16 -1.99
CA VAL A 80 -3.62 10.07 -0.93
C VAL A 80 -3.64 11.37 -0.13
N TYR A 81 -3.64 11.26 1.19
CA TYR A 81 -3.65 12.40 2.10
C TYR A 81 -2.61 12.25 3.20
N GLN A 82 -2.02 13.38 3.63
CA GLN A 82 -1.24 13.53 4.85
C GLN A 82 -1.90 14.59 5.72
N ASN A 83 -2.33 14.25 6.93
CA ASN A 83 -2.96 15.20 7.86
C ASN A 83 -4.03 16.07 7.17
N GLU A 84 -4.90 15.44 6.38
CA GLU A 84 -5.98 16.08 5.59
C GLU A 84 -5.54 16.84 4.33
N GLN A 85 -4.24 17.09 4.15
CA GLN A 85 -3.69 17.66 2.93
C GLN A 85 -3.60 16.61 1.82
N TYR A 86 -4.16 16.93 0.65
CA TYR A 86 -4.09 16.06 -0.53
C TYR A 86 -2.65 16.02 -1.08
N MET A 87 -2.11 14.80 -1.26
CA MET A 87 -0.76 14.58 -1.77
C MET A 87 -0.72 14.07 -3.20
N GLY A 88 -1.84 13.58 -3.74
CA GLY A 88 -1.86 12.93 -5.05
C GLY A 88 -2.81 11.75 -5.11
N HIS A 89 -2.63 10.88 -6.10
CA HIS A 89 -3.47 9.71 -6.27
C HIS A 89 -2.71 8.47 -6.68
N PHE A 90 -3.13 7.35 -6.11
CA PHE A 90 -2.65 6.03 -6.44
C PHE A 90 -3.68 5.33 -7.33
N ARG A 91 -3.27 4.74 -8.46
CA ARG A 91 -4.19 4.15 -9.42
C ARG A 91 -3.67 2.86 -10.01
N VAL A 92 -4.61 2.00 -10.38
CA VAL A 92 -4.36 0.77 -11.13
C VAL A 92 -4.58 1.03 -12.61
N ASN A 93 -3.69 0.49 -13.43
CA ASN A 93 -3.89 0.34 -14.86
C ASN A 93 -4.01 -1.17 -15.17
N HIS A 94 -5.17 -1.56 -15.70
CA HIS A 94 -5.53 -2.95 -16.00
C HIS A 94 -5.01 -3.48 -17.34
N LEU A 95 -4.19 -2.71 -18.06
CA LEU A 95 -3.42 -3.25 -19.18
C LEU A 95 -2.48 -4.35 -18.67
N LEU A 96 -2.66 -5.59 -19.13
CA LEU A 96 -1.76 -6.72 -18.81
C LEU A 96 -0.32 -6.38 -19.22
N PRO A 97 0.67 -6.47 -18.31
CA PRO A 97 0.56 -6.82 -16.90
C PRO A 97 0.06 -5.66 -16.03
N THR A 98 -0.82 -5.93 -15.05
CA THR A 98 -1.37 -4.93 -14.10
C THR A 98 -0.27 -4.04 -13.53
N ARG A 99 -0.41 -2.72 -13.68
CA ARG A 99 0.55 -1.73 -13.21
C ARG A 99 -0.11 -0.76 -12.26
N PHE A 100 0.66 -0.30 -11.30
CA PHE A 100 0.22 0.69 -10.33
C PHE A 100 1.05 1.95 -10.49
N TYR A 101 0.41 3.10 -10.33
CA TYR A 101 1.04 4.41 -10.44
C TYR A 101 0.62 5.28 -9.27
N TYR A 102 1.59 5.95 -8.67
CA TYR A 102 1.35 7.06 -7.76
C TYR A 102 1.72 8.35 -8.50
N ASP A 103 0.72 9.20 -8.72
CA ASP A 103 0.85 10.52 -9.33
C ASP A 103 0.76 11.56 -8.20
N THR A 104 1.84 12.30 -7.93
CA THR A 104 1.86 13.34 -6.88
C THR A 104 1.03 14.56 -7.29
N ALA A 105 0.65 15.38 -6.32
CA ALA A 105 -0.01 16.66 -6.60
C ALA A 105 0.89 17.64 -7.38
N GLU A 106 2.21 17.46 -7.30
CA GLU A 106 3.23 18.29 -7.95
C GLU A 106 3.53 17.85 -9.39
N GLY A 107 3.03 16.69 -9.81
CA GLY A 107 3.15 16.19 -11.18
C GLY A 107 4.16 15.04 -11.37
N ASP A 108 4.85 14.62 -10.31
CA ASP A 108 5.74 13.46 -10.37
C ASP A 108 4.95 12.15 -10.46
N ARG A 109 5.53 11.17 -11.15
CA ARG A 109 4.98 9.82 -11.24
C ARG A 109 5.95 8.76 -10.76
N PHE A 110 5.40 7.83 -9.99
CA PHE A 110 6.08 6.63 -9.53
C PHE A 110 5.34 5.40 -9.96
N LYS A 111 6.07 4.45 -10.53
CA LYS A 111 5.55 3.19 -11.05
C LYS A 111 5.87 2.07 -10.09
N PHE A 112 4.84 1.40 -9.62
CA PHE A 112 4.92 0.21 -8.78
C PHE A 112 4.75 -1.02 -9.66
N LYS A 113 5.72 -1.95 -9.59
CA LYS A 113 5.67 -3.26 -10.24
C LYS A 113 5.68 -4.33 -9.17
N PHE A 114 4.52 -4.96 -9.03
CA PHE A 114 4.32 -6.09 -8.14
C PHE A 114 4.62 -7.40 -8.88
N HIS A 115 5.42 -8.26 -8.26
CA HIS A 115 5.77 -9.57 -8.76
C HIS A 115 4.80 -10.61 -8.18
N PHE A 116 3.86 -11.03 -9.03
CA PHE A 116 2.70 -11.85 -8.64
C PHE A 116 3.01 -13.14 -7.85
N PHE A 117 4.12 -13.83 -8.17
CA PHE A 117 4.44 -15.12 -7.56
C PHE A 117 5.27 -14.98 -6.29
N THR A 118 6.09 -13.94 -6.20
CA THR A 118 7.03 -13.76 -5.10
C THR A 118 6.52 -12.81 -4.04
N TYR A 119 5.43 -12.05 -4.29
CA TYR A 119 4.94 -10.98 -3.43
C TYR A 119 5.95 -9.81 -3.27
N ASN A 120 6.99 -9.79 -4.12
CA ASN A 120 7.98 -8.72 -4.16
C ASN A 120 7.44 -7.51 -4.92
N ALA A 121 7.97 -6.33 -4.65
CA ALA A 121 7.64 -5.12 -5.40
C ALA A 121 8.87 -4.25 -5.66
N GLU A 122 8.84 -3.54 -6.77
CA GLU A 122 9.83 -2.53 -7.15
C GLU A 122 9.10 -1.23 -7.48
N VAL A 123 9.67 -0.10 -7.09
CA VAL A 123 9.13 1.23 -7.35
C VAL A 123 10.16 2.08 -8.04
N TRP A 124 9.78 2.63 -9.19
CA TRP A 124 10.64 3.51 -9.98
C TRP A 124 10.02 4.88 -10.17
N ASN A 125 10.85 5.91 -10.22
CA ASN A 125 10.45 7.24 -10.69
C ASN A 125 10.45 7.33 -12.23
N GLU A 126 10.08 8.48 -12.76
CA GLU A 126 10.05 8.73 -14.22
C GLU A 126 11.42 8.59 -14.89
N SER A 127 12.51 8.85 -14.16
CA SER A 127 13.90 8.69 -14.62
C SER A 127 14.38 7.23 -14.58
N ALA A 128 13.48 6.27 -14.39
CA ALA A 128 13.77 4.84 -14.23
C ALA A 128 14.76 4.51 -13.10
N ARG A 129 14.89 5.40 -12.11
CA ARG A 129 15.67 5.14 -10.90
C ARG A 129 14.81 4.35 -9.93
N ASP A 130 15.38 3.30 -9.37
CA ASP A 130 14.76 2.55 -8.29
C ASP A 130 14.70 3.44 -7.04
N VAL A 131 13.55 3.40 -6.36
CA VAL A 131 13.20 4.26 -5.23
C VAL A 131 12.89 3.41 -3.99
N MET A 132 12.26 2.26 -4.22
CA MET A 132 11.91 1.31 -3.18
C MET A 132 11.89 -0.10 -3.74
N SER A 133 12.46 -1.04 -2.99
CA SER A 133 12.33 -2.47 -3.21
C SER A 133 11.63 -3.12 -2.02
N VAL A 134 10.86 -4.17 -2.30
CA VAL A 134 10.21 -5.00 -1.30
C VAL A 134 10.49 -6.46 -1.60
N ASP A 135 11.05 -7.16 -0.62
CA ASP A 135 11.24 -8.60 -0.64
C ASP A 135 10.30 -9.24 0.37
N ALA A 136 9.52 -10.21 -0.11
CA ALA A 136 8.63 -10.98 0.73
C ALA A 136 9.25 -12.33 1.09
N SER A 137 9.19 -12.68 2.36
CA SER A 137 9.56 -14.00 2.87
C SER A 137 8.31 -14.70 3.42
N ILE A 138 7.97 -15.86 2.86
CA ILE A 138 6.82 -16.66 3.31
C ILE A 138 7.35 -17.71 4.29
N PHE A 139 7.39 -17.36 5.58
CA PHE A 139 7.73 -18.31 6.63
C PHE A 139 6.49 -18.62 7.48
N LYS A 140 6.11 -19.90 7.58
CA LYS A 140 5.04 -20.38 8.48
C LYS A 140 3.69 -19.65 8.32
N LEU A 141 3.15 -19.61 7.10
CA LEU A 141 1.79 -19.16 6.74
C LEU A 141 1.51 -17.64 6.76
N LYS A 142 2.48 -16.78 7.10
CA LYS A 142 2.32 -15.32 7.05
C LYS A 142 3.50 -14.70 6.30
N PRO A 143 3.26 -13.86 5.27
CA PRO A 143 4.35 -13.18 4.60
C PRO A 143 4.93 -12.09 5.51
N GLU A 144 6.24 -12.04 5.56
CA GLU A 144 7.02 -10.95 6.13
C GLU A 144 7.55 -10.12 4.98
N TYR A 145 7.31 -8.82 5.00
CA TYR A 145 7.80 -7.87 4.01
C TYR A 145 9.01 -7.14 4.56
N ARG A 146 10.09 -7.15 3.78
CA ARG A 146 11.30 -6.35 4.02
C ARG A 146 11.34 -5.28 2.95
N ILE A 147 11.38 -4.02 3.39
CA ILE A 147 11.26 -2.84 2.54
C ILE A 147 12.56 -2.05 2.64
N GLU A 148 13.16 -1.74 1.50
CA GLU A 148 14.29 -0.83 1.42
C GLU A 148 13.87 0.42 0.64
N ILE A 149 14.01 1.59 1.26
CA ILE A 149 13.68 2.89 0.67
C ILE A 149 14.98 3.71 0.55
N ARG A 150 15.21 4.27 -0.64
CA ARG A 150 16.40 5.08 -0.89
C ARG A 150 16.33 6.43 -0.17
N GLU A 151 17.47 6.92 0.32
CA GLU A 151 17.55 8.02 1.30
C GLU A 151 16.98 9.36 0.83
N SER A 152 16.82 9.58 -0.48
CA SER A 152 16.27 10.81 -1.04
C SER A 152 14.76 11.00 -0.81
N ILE A 153 14.10 10.04 -0.16
CA ILE A 153 12.66 10.02 0.06
C ILE A 153 12.33 10.58 1.45
N GLN A 154 11.61 11.71 1.47
CA GLN A 154 11.26 12.42 2.71
C GLN A 154 10.16 11.74 3.53
N ASN A 155 9.32 10.91 2.92
CA ASN A 155 8.19 10.28 3.60
C ASN A 155 8.16 8.76 3.37
N PRO A 156 8.95 7.96 4.12
CA PRO A 156 9.01 6.51 3.98
C PRO A 156 7.66 5.82 4.23
N ALA A 157 6.89 6.32 5.20
CA ALA A 157 5.60 5.77 5.58
C ALA A 157 4.61 5.74 4.39
N LEU A 158 4.62 6.77 3.54
CA LEU A 158 3.78 6.83 2.35
C LEU A 158 4.04 5.63 1.41
N TRP A 159 5.29 5.28 1.18
CA TRP A 159 5.64 4.18 0.26
C TRP A 159 5.20 2.83 0.80
N ILE A 160 5.36 2.63 2.11
CA ILE A 160 4.90 1.43 2.82
C ILE A 160 3.37 1.31 2.71
N LEU A 161 2.63 2.42 2.88
CA LEU A 161 1.18 2.47 2.73
C LEU A 161 0.72 2.12 1.31
N LEU A 162 1.35 2.72 0.30
CA LEU A 162 1.03 2.47 -1.11
C LEU A 162 1.35 1.03 -1.53
N PHE A 163 2.48 0.49 -1.05
CA PHE A 163 2.83 -0.91 -1.23
C PHE A 163 1.75 -1.83 -0.66
N GLN A 164 1.34 -1.63 0.60
CA GLN A 164 0.31 -2.47 1.23
C GLN A 164 -1.00 -2.44 0.43
N ALA A 165 -1.47 -1.24 0.05
CA ALA A 165 -2.71 -1.09 -0.70
C ALA A 165 -2.66 -1.78 -2.07
N GLY A 166 -1.53 -1.68 -2.78
CA GLY A 166 -1.34 -2.36 -4.05
C GLY A 166 -1.25 -3.88 -3.89
N GLN A 167 -0.55 -4.35 -2.87
CA GLN A 167 -0.36 -5.77 -2.58
C GLN A 167 -1.68 -6.46 -2.22
N GLU A 168 -2.51 -5.82 -1.40
CA GLU A 168 -3.85 -6.35 -1.10
C GLU A 168 -4.77 -6.36 -2.32
N TYR A 169 -4.76 -5.29 -3.11
CA TYR A 169 -5.52 -5.26 -4.35
C TYR A 169 -5.15 -6.44 -5.27
N MET A 170 -3.86 -6.70 -5.42
CA MET A 170 -3.34 -7.81 -6.23
C MET A 170 -3.73 -9.17 -5.66
N SER A 171 -3.69 -9.30 -4.33
CA SER A 171 -4.08 -10.49 -3.60
C SER A 171 -5.58 -10.82 -3.76
N ILE A 172 -6.44 -9.80 -3.72
CA ILE A 172 -7.88 -9.92 -3.97
C ILE A 172 -8.14 -10.27 -5.44
N ALA A 173 -7.51 -9.55 -6.38
CA ALA A 173 -7.67 -9.79 -7.81
C ALA A 173 -7.27 -11.23 -8.20
N LYS A 174 -6.27 -11.82 -7.53
CA LYS A 174 -5.89 -13.23 -7.69
C LYS A 174 -6.98 -14.21 -7.26
N LYS A 175 -7.75 -13.89 -6.23
CA LYS A 175 -8.81 -14.78 -5.70
C LYS A 175 -10.10 -14.77 -6.52
N SER A 176 -10.26 -13.80 -7.40
CA SER A 176 -11.45 -13.65 -8.25
C SER A 176 -11.32 -14.31 -9.64
N HIS A 177 -10.15 -14.87 -9.94
CA HIS A 177 -9.87 -15.72 -11.11
C HIS A 177 -9.73 -17.19 -10.69
#